data_AF-C0QHV5-F1
#
_entry.id   AF-C0QHV5-F1
#
_cell.length_a   1.000
_cell.length_b   1.000
_cell.length_c   1.000
_cell.angle_alpha   90.00
_cell.angle_beta   90.00
_cell.angle_gamma   90.00
#
_symmetry.space_group_name_H-M   'P 1'
#
loop_
_entity.id
_entity.type
_entity.pdbx_description
1 polymer ?
#
loop_
_entity_poly.entity_id
_entity_poly.type
_entity_poly.pdbx_seq_one_letter_code
_entity_poly.pdbx_strand_id
1 'polypeptide(L)'
;MSDIKRSFNELFLCRNKTDNIGFYGKPAIQKAYFIGAYAKAVINSSFYSSVSRKNTTFKNWLSGQIINYRNLDRIFEMAFRFEQKLKLNLRNDSEVRRLAHETPESKAGGLSSSKISYAFVAGFDDYGKFSKEEQANEVQNKNITEKEQ
;
A
#
# COMPACT_ATOMS: atom_id res chain seq x y z
N MET A 1 13.85 -18.05 17.72
CA MET A 1 14.19 -17.49 16.39
C MET A 1 13.42 -16.20 16.26
N SER A 2 14.09 -15.08 15.96
CA SER A 2 13.42 -13.79 15.79
C SER A 2 12.48 -13.86 14.58
N ASP A 3 11.19 -13.67 14.78
CA ASP A 3 10.19 -13.50 13.72
C ASP A 3 10.64 -12.36 12.80
N ILE A 4 11.15 -12.70 11.61
CA ILE A 4 11.46 -11.70 10.58
C ILE A 4 10.11 -11.27 10.01
N LYS A 5 9.51 -10.24 10.62
CA LYS A 5 8.33 -9.58 10.06
C LYS A 5 8.74 -8.99 8.71
N ARG A 6 8.18 -9.53 7.62
CA ARG A 6 8.54 -9.13 6.26
C ARG A 6 7.99 -7.73 6.02
N SER A 7 8.80 -6.84 5.47
CA SER A 7 8.41 -5.44 5.22
C SER A 7 7.86 -5.27 3.80
N PHE A 8 6.96 -4.30 3.60
CA PHE A 8 6.46 -4.05 2.24
C PHE A 8 7.56 -3.47 1.34
N ASN A 9 8.52 -2.73 1.92
CA ASN A 9 9.67 -2.23 1.19
C ASN A 9 10.53 -3.36 0.62
N GLU A 10 10.71 -4.48 1.33
CA GLU A 10 11.44 -5.65 0.80
C GLU A 10 10.78 -6.21 -0.46
N LEU A 11 9.44 -6.25 -0.50
CA LEU A 11 8.70 -6.65 -1.69
C LEU A 11 8.98 -5.70 -2.86
N PHE A 12 8.95 -4.40 -2.60
CA PHE A 12 9.29 -3.38 -3.60
C PHE A 12 10.74 -3.51 -4.08
N LEU A 13 11.70 -3.71 -3.18
CA LEU A 13 13.11 -3.89 -3.51
C LEU A 13 13.32 -5.13 -4.40
N CYS A 14 12.59 -6.22 -4.14
CA CYS A 14 12.59 -7.39 -5.02
C CYS A 14 12.07 -7.06 -6.43
N ARG A 15 10.96 -6.32 -6.53
CA ARG A 15 10.45 -5.84 -7.84
C ARG A 15 11.45 -4.96 -8.57
N ASN A 16 12.10 -4.05 -7.86
CA ASN A 16 13.07 -3.14 -8.45
C ASN A 16 14.33 -3.88 -8.91
N LYS A 17 14.76 -4.92 -8.20
CA LYS A 17 15.90 -5.76 -8.59
C LYS A 17 15.62 -6.63 -9.82
N THR A 18 14.40 -7.12 -9.97
CA THR A 18 14.01 -7.98 -11.11
C THR A 18 13.55 -7.18 -12.34
N ASP A 19 13.50 -5.87 -12.24
CA ASP A 19 13.08 -4.97 -13.30
C ASP A 19 14.24 -4.61 -14.25
N ASN A 20 14.35 -5.41 -15.31
CA ASN A 20 15.40 -5.25 -16.33
C ASN A 20 15.26 -3.97 -17.19
N ILE A 21 14.13 -3.27 -17.12
CA ILE A 21 13.86 -2.08 -17.95
C ILE A 21 13.90 -0.76 -17.15
N GLY A 22 14.21 -0.82 -15.86
CA GLY A 22 14.29 0.36 -14.98
C GLY A 22 12.97 1.12 -14.88
N PHE A 23 11.84 0.43 -14.97
CA PHE A 23 10.50 0.94 -14.71
C PHE A 23 10.34 1.44 -13.26
N TYR A 24 10.58 0.59 -12.27
CA TYR A 24 10.48 0.88 -10.83
C TYR A 24 11.64 1.74 -10.32
N GLY A 25 12.69 1.94 -11.09
CA GLY A 25 13.76 2.90 -10.77
C GLY A 25 13.32 4.37 -10.87
N LYS A 26 12.15 4.65 -11.46
CA LYS A 26 11.64 6.03 -11.67
C LYS A 26 10.86 6.52 -10.43
N PRO A 27 11.17 7.68 -9.83
CA PRO A 27 10.50 8.11 -8.59
C PRO A 27 8.97 8.26 -8.72
N ALA A 28 8.48 8.76 -9.86
CA ALA A 28 7.03 8.85 -10.10
C ALA A 28 6.34 7.47 -10.16
N ILE A 29 7.04 6.42 -10.61
CA ILE A 29 6.53 5.04 -10.61
C ILE A 29 6.50 4.50 -9.18
N GLN A 30 7.57 4.73 -8.41
CA GLN A 30 7.65 4.35 -7.00
C GLN A 30 6.53 5.02 -6.19
N LYS A 31 6.33 6.32 -6.40
CA LYS A 31 5.29 7.09 -5.70
C LYS A 31 3.91 6.52 -6.01
N ALA A 32 3.61 6.28 -7.28
CA ALA A 32 2.35 5.65 -7.69
C ALA A 32 2.15 4.28 -7.03
N TYR A 33 3.19 3.44 -7.04
CA TYR A 33 3.18 2.12 -6.42
C TYR A 33 2.89 2.18 -4.91
N PHE A 34 3.61 3.01 -4.16
CA PHE A 34 3.40 3.13 -2.73
C PHE A 34 2.06 3.76 -2.36
N ILE A 35 1.56 4.74 -3.14
CA ILE A 35 0.22 5.29 -2.93
C ILE A 35 -0.86 4.22 -3.19
N GLY A 36 -0.68 3.38 -4.20
CA GLY A 36 -1.58 2.24 -4.45
C GLY A 36 -1.61 1.25 -3.28
N ALA A 37 -0.43 0.89 -2.76
CA ALA A 37 -0.28 0.05 -1.59
C ALA A 37 -0.95 0.66 -0.34
N TYR A 38 -0.72 1.96 -0.11
CA TYR A 38 -1.32 2.68 1.01
C TYR A 38 -2.84 2.78 0.90
N ALA A 39 -3.39 3.07 -0.29
CA ALA A 39 -4.82 3.06 -0.51
C ALA A 39 -5.44 1.68 -0.21
N LYS A 40 -4.76 0.60 -0.60
CA LYS A 40 -5.17 -0.76 -0.23
C LYS A 40 -5.14 -0.99 1.28
N ALA A 41 -4.11 -0.50 1.97
CA ALA A 41 -3.98 -0.61 3.41
C ALA A 41 -5.14 0.04 4.15
N VAL A 42 -5.51 1.27 3.76
CA VAL A 42 -6.66 1.99 4.33
C VAL A 42 -7.96 1.21 4.10
N ILE A 43 -8.19 0.69 2.89
CA ILE A 43 -9.39 -0.12 2.59
C ILE A 43 -9.43 -1.38 3.44
N ASN A 44 -8.34 -2.15 3.48
CA ASN A 44 -8.30 -3.41 4.22
C ASN A 44 -8.49 -3.18 5.74
N SER A 45 -7.83 -2.18 6.30
CA SER A 45 -7.95 -1.88 7.74
C SER A 45 -9.31 -1.29 8.12
N SER A 46 -10.02 -0.65 7.18
CA SER A 46 -11.39 -0.15 7.43
C SER A 46 -12.39 -1.27 7.81
N PHE A 47 -12.10 -2.53 7.48
CA PHE A 47 -12.92 -3.67 7.93
C PHE A 47 -12.93 -3.83 9.45
N TYR A 48 -11.85 -3.42 10.11
CA TYR A 48 -11.63 -3.58 11.55
C TYR A 48 -11.76 -2.26 12.33
N SER A 49 -12.11 -1.16 11.66
CA SER A 49 -12.31 0.13 12.32
C SER A 49 -13.37 0.05 13.43
N SER A 50 -13.08 0.68 14.57
CA SER A 50 -14.02 0.87 15.67
C SER A 50 -15.05 1.98 15.37
N VAL A 51 -14.77 2.86 14.41
CA VAL A 51 -15.63 3.98 14.02
C VAL A 51 -16.67 3.57 12.98
N SER A 52 -16.23 2.94 11.88
CA SER A 52 -17.13 2.50 10.82
C SER A 52 -16.51 1.33 10.04
N ARG A 53 -17.09 0.15 10.25
CA ARG A 53 -16.61 -1.09 9.64
C ARG A 53 -16.95 -1.14 8.16
N LYS A 54 -16.03 -1.69 7.35
CA LYS A 54 -16.18 -1.92 5.90
C LYS A 54 -16.49 -0.63 5.14
N ASN A 55 -15.87 0.49 5.54
CA ASN A 55 -16.16 1.78 4.92
C ASN A 55 -15.94 1.73 3.40
N THR A 56 -17.03 1.66 2.65
CA THR A 56 -17.02 1.62 1.18
C THR A 56 -16.89 3.00 0.57
N THR A 57 -17.02 4.08 1.36
CA THR A 57 -16.94 5.46 0.86
C THR A 57 -15.60 5.75 0.22
N PHE A 58 -14.49 5.41 0.88
CA PHE A 58 -13.17 5.63 0.30
C PHE A 58 -12.95 4.77 -0.95
N LYS A 59 -13.36 3.49 -0.91
CA LYS A 59 -13.27 2.58 -2.05
C LYS A 59 -14.05 3.12 -3.25
N ASN A 60 -15.29 3.55 -3.05
CA ASN A 60 -16.16 4.09 -4.09
C ASN A 60 -15.61 5.40 -4.66
N TRP A 61 -15.12 6.28 -3.78
CA TRP A 61 -14.45 7.52 -4.19
C TRP A 61 -13.22 7.22 -5.06
N LEU A 62 -12.37 6.28 -4.64
CA LEU A 62 -11.16 5.89 -5.34
C LEU A 62 -11.46 5.30 -6.72
N SER A 63 -12.48 4.44 -6.84
CA SER A 63 -12.89 3.84 -8.12
C SER A 63 -13.31 4.88 -9.17
N GLY A 64 -13.74 6.07 -8.75
CA GLY A 64 -14.09 7.18 -9.64
C GLY A 64 -12.90 8.08 -10.01
N GLN A 65 -11.70 7.81 -9.50
CA GLN A 65 -10.53 8.67 -9.74
C GLN A 65 -9.77 8.25 -10.99
N ILE A 66 -9.33 9.25 -11.75
CA ILE A 66 -8.33 9.04 -12.81
C ILE A 66 -6.97 8.92 -12.13
N ILE A 67 -6.31 7.77 -12.30
CA ILE A 67 -4.96 7.56 -11.80
C ILE A 67 -3.97 8.16 -12.80
N ASN A 68 -3.33 9.26 -12.42
CA ASN A 68 -2.27 9.90 -13.20
C ASN A 68 -1.40 10.73 -12.25
N TYR A 69 -0.25 11.19 -12.72
CA TYR A 69 0.72 11.94 -11.90
C TYR A 69 0.09 13.12 -11.15
N ARG A 70 -0.78 13.90 -11.80
CA ARG A 70 -1.41 15.10 -11.21
C ARG A 70 -2.39 14.77 -10.09
N ASN A 71 -2.91 13.55 -10.04
CA ASN A 71 -3.92 13.14 -9.08
C ASN A 71 -3.37 12.26 -7.95
N LEU A 72 -2.10 11.83 -8.03
CA LEU A 72 -1.50 10.95 -7.02
C LEU A 72 -1.52 11.56 -5.63
N ASP A 73 -1.13 12.82 -5.49
CA ASP A 73 -1.07 13.49 -4.19
C ASP A 73 -2.47 13.66 -3.59
N ARG A 74 -3.46 14.01 -4.41
CA ARG A 74 -4.86 14.06 -3.99
C ARG A 74 -5.35 12.70 -3.49
N ILE A 75 -4.97 11.62 -4.15
CA ILE A 75 -5.33 10.25 -3.71
C ILE A 75 -4.66 9.94 -2.38
N PHE A 76 -3.38 10.27 -2.21
CA PHE A 76 -2.65 10.11 -0.96
C PHE A 76 -3.31 10.89 0.19
N GLU A 77 -3.60 12.18 -0.01
CA GLU A 77 -4.26 13.02 0.99
C GLU A 77 -5.63 12.47 1.39
N MET A 78 -6.41 11.99 0.42
CA MET A 78 -7.71 11.40 0.69
C MET A 78 -7.59 10.09 1.46
N ALA A 79 -6.62 9.23 1.13
CA ALA A 79 -6.33 8.03 1.91
C ALA A 79 -5.98 8.39 3.36
N PHE A 80 -5.11 9.38 3.55
CA PHE A 80 -4.73 9.87 4.87
C PHE A 80 -5.91 10.42 5.68
N ARG A 81 -6.78 11.23 5.06
CA ARG A 81 -8.00 11.72 5.72
C ARG A 81 -8.89 10.58 6.20
N PHE A 82 -9.04 9.51 5.42
CA PHE A 82 -9.85 8.35 5.80
C PHE A 82 -9.19 7.50 6.88
N GLU A 83 -7.86 7.34 6.85
CA GLU A 83 -7.10 6.71 7.94
C GLU A 83 -7.39 7.41 9.28
N GLN A 84 -7.25 8.74 9.31
CA GLN A 84 -7.47 9.56 10.51
C GLN A 84 -8.94 9.53 10.95
N LYS A 85 -9.88 9.74 10.01
CA LYS A 85 -11.31 9.76 10.29
C LYS A 85 -11.82 8.43 10.89
N LEU A 86 -11.27 7.32 10.43
CA LEU A 86 -11.68 5.98 10.86
C LEU A 86 -10.84 5.44 12.02
N LYS A 87 -9.89 6.22 12.54
CA LYS A 87 -8.94 5.81 13.59
C LYS A 87 -8.32 4.46 13.27
N LEU A 88 -7.90 4.27 12.02
CA LEU A 88 -7.34 2.99 11.59
C LEU A 88 -5.99 2.80 12.27
N ASN A 89 -5.84 1.66 12.94
CA ASN A 89 -4.55 1.14 13.34
C ASN A 89 -4.11 0.19 12.23
N LEU A 90 -3.41 0.72 11.22
CA LEU A 90 -2.87 -0.12 10.15
C LEU A 90 -1.75 -0.96 10.81
N ARG A 91 -1.87 -2.28 10.88
CA ARG A 91 -0.86 -3.15 11.54
C ARG A 91 0.62 -2.96 11.10
N ASN A 92 0.85 -2.27 9.98
CA ASN A 92 2.16 -1.83 9.47
C ASN A 92 2.26 -0.28 9.46
N ASP A 93 1.84 0.35 10.56
CA ASP A 93 1.24 1.69 10.71
C ASP A 93 2.07 2.93 10.34
N SER A 94 3.18 2.74 9.67
CA SER A 94 3.99 3.86 9.19
C SER A 94 4.70 3.52 7.90
N GLU A 95 4.99 2.26 7.61
CA GLU A 95 5.92 1.94 6.54
C GLU A 95 5.38 2.36 5.17
N VAL A 96 4.20 1.88 4.76
CA VAL A 96 3.63 2.21 3.44
C VAL A 96 3.20 3.67 3.32
N ARG A 97 2.72 4.27 4.42
CA ARG A 97 2.40 5.70 4.48
C ARG A 97 3.67 6.54 4.33
N ARG A 98 4.73 6.18 5.04
CA ARG A 98 6.05 6.81 5.00
C ARG A 98 6.67 6.66 3.62
N LEU A 99 6.69 5.46 3.04
CA LEU A 99 7.19 5.22 1.69
C LEU A 99 6.46 6.08 0.65
N ALA A 100 5.13 6.16 0.75
CA ALA A 100 4.33 7.00 -0.14
C ALA A 100 4.62 8.51 0.03
N HIS A 101 4.90 8.94 1.26
CA HIS A 101 5.17 10.34 1.60
C HIS A 101 6.62 10.77 1.25
N GLU A 102 7.61 9.94 1.56
CA GLU A 102 9.04 10.21 1.38
C GLU A 102 9.49 10.08 -0.08
N THR A 103 8.72 9.40 -0.93
CA THR A 103 9.07 9.27 -2.34
C THR A 103 8.90 10.61 -3.06
N PRO A 104 9.96 11.17 -3.65
CA PRO A 104 9.95 12.53 -4.15
C PRO A 104 9.03 12.74 -5.36
N GLU A 105 8.44 13.93 -5.43
CA GLU A 105 7.69 14.42 -6.59
C GLU A 105 8.63 14.84 -7.72
N SER A 106 9.23 13.86 -8.39
CA SER A 106 9.94 14.18 -9.63
C SER A 106 8.92 14.35 -10.74
N LYS A 107 8.82 15.55 -11.35
CA LYS A 107 8.10 15.73 -12.62
C LYS A 107 8.62 14.71 -13.63
N ALA A 108 7.81 13.72 -13.91
CA ALA A 108 8.15 12.69 -14.84
C ALA A 108 7.94 13.17 -16.28
N GLY A 109 8.91 13.92 -16.81
CA GLY A 109 8.98 14.15 -18.25
C GLY A 109 8.90 12.81 -18.98
N GLY A 110 7.90 12.63 -19.85
CA GLY A 110 7.76 11.44 -20.69
C GLY A 110 7.13 10.19 -20.08
N LEU A 111 6.61 10.22 -18.83
CA LEU A 111 5.81 9.10 -18.31
C LEU A 111 4.33 9.25 -18.70
N SER A 112 3.80 8.24 -19.38
CA SER A 112 2.38 8.18 -19.72
C SER A 112 1.53 7.91 -18.48
N SER A 113 0.29 8.44 -18.47
CA SER A 113 -0.69 8.14 -17.42
C SER A 113 -0.91 6.63 -17.24
N SER A 114 -0.88 5.86 -18.33
CA SER A 114 -1.00 4.40 -18.31
C SER A 114 0.09 3.71 -17.48
N LYS A 115 1.35 4.20 -17.53
CA LYS A 115 2.44 3.68 -16.70
C LYS A 115 2.23 3.99 -15.22
N ILE A 116 1.72 5.18 -14.92
CA ILE A 116 1.37 5.59 -13.55
C ILE A 116 0.21 4.73 -13.02
N SER A 117 -0.86 4.57 -13.78
CA SER A 117 -1.99 3.70 -13.41
C SER A 117 -1.55 2.26 -13.18
N TYR A 118 -0.69 1.73 -14.06
CA TYR A 118 -0.17 0.39 -13.92
C TYR A 118 0.62 0.21 -12.61
N ALA A 119 1.53 1.13 -12.31
CA ALA A 119 2.32 1.09 -11.08
C ALA A 119 1.44 1.17 -9.82
N PHE A 120 0.44 2.05 -9.84
CA PHE A 120 -0.54 2.17 -8.76
C PHE A 120 -1.29 0.85 -8.53
N VAL A 121 -1.83 0.25 -9.59
CA VAL A 121 -2.57 -1.02 -9.49
C VAL A 121 -1.66 -2.14 -9.01
N ALA A 122 -0.41 -2.19 -9.49
CA ALA A 122 0.57 -3.16 -9.02
C ALA A 122 0.82 -3.06 -7.51
N GLY A 123 1.02 -1.84 -6.99
CA GLY A 123 1.20 -1.64 -5.55
C GLY A 123 -0.06 -1.98 -4.73
N PHE A 124 -1.24 -1.65 -5.27
CA PHE A 124 -2.52 -1.99 -4.67
C PHE A 124 -2.72 -3.51 -4.53
N ASP A 125 -2.45 -4.26 -5.59
CA ASP A 125 -2.62 -5.71 -5.61
C ASP A 125 -1.57 -6.42 -4.75
N ASP A 126 -0.32 -5.98 -4.83
CA ASP A 126 0.78 -6.53 -4.06
C ASP A 126 0.57 -6.37 -2.56
N TYR A 127 0.16 -5.19 -2.11
CA TYR A 127 -0.18 -5.00 -0.71
C TYR A 127 -1.34 -5.89 -0.29
N GLY A 128 -2.30 -6.12 -1.20
CA GLY A 128 -3.40 -7.06 -1.00
C GLY A 128 -2.93 -8.50 -0.77
N LYS A 129 -1.87 -8.95 -1.45
CA LYS A 129 -1.26 -10.28 -1.24
C LYS A 129 -0.44 -10.31 0.04
N PHE A 130 0.47 -9.34 0.19
CA PHE A 130 1.33 -9.18 1.36
C PHE A 130 0.54 -9.17 2.67
N SER A 131 -0.53 -8.37 2.76
CA SER A 131 -1.35 -8.31 3.98
C SER A 131 -2.10 -9.61 4.30
N LYS A 132 -2.42 -10.44 3.29
CA LYS A 132 -3.04 -11.77 3.51
C LYS A 132 -2.01 -12.79 3.97
N GLU A 133 -0.82 -12.77 3.37
CA GLU A 133 0.31 -13.64 3.75
C GLU A 133 0.75 -13.37 5.19
N GLU A 134 0.92 -12.11 5.57
CA GLU A 134 1.25 -11.71 6.94
C GLU A 134 0.16 -12.15 7.94
N GLN A 135 -1.12 -12.00 7.59
CA GLN A 135 -2.22 -12.50 8.44
C GLN A 135 -2.19 -14.02 8.60
N ALA A 136 -1.89 -14.76 7.54
CA ALA A 136 -1.80 -16.23 7.60
C ALA A 136 -0.63 -16.69 8.49
N ASN A 137 0.52 -16.02 8.39
CA ASN A 137 1.71 -16.30 9.21
C ASN A 137 1.44 -16.03 10.70
N GLU A 138 0.75 -14.94 11.03
CA GLU A 138 0.38 -14.64 12.42
C GLU A 138 -0.58 -15.69 13.02
N VAL A 139 -1.53 -16.21 12.23
CA VAL A 139 -2.46 -17.27 12.68
C VAL A 139 -1.71 -18.58 12.90
N GLN A 140 -0.78 -18.94 12.01
CA GLN A 140 0.05 -20.13 12.19
C GLN A 140 0.92 -20.04 13.44
N ASN A 141 1.59 -18.91 13.68
CA ASN A 141 2.44 -18.71 14.85
C ASN A 141 1.64 -18.83 16.16
N LYS A 142 0.44 -18.24 16.23
CA LYS A 142 -0.44 -18.37 17.42
C LYS A 142 -0.84 -19.82 17.70
N ASN A 143 -1.20 -20.56 16.66
CA ASN A 143 -1.60 -21.97 16.78
C ASN A 143 -0.43 -22.89 17.20
N ILE A 144 0.82 -22.50 16.93
CA ILE A 144 2.01 -23.23 17.39
C ILE A 144 2.25 -22.93 18.88
N THR A 145 2.19 -21.65 19.29
CA THR A 145 2.39 -21.25 20.69
C THR A 145 1.32 -21.80 21.63
N GLU A 146 0.07 -21.94 21.17
CA GLU A 146 -1.03 -22.54 21.95
C GLU A 146 -0.94 -24.07 22.07
N LYS A 147 -0.14 -24.73 21.22
CA LYS A 147 0.09 -26.19 21.28
C LYS A 147 1.30 -26.58 22.13
N GLU A 148 2.13 -25.61 22.49
CA GLU A 148 3.30 -25.77 23.36
C GLU A 148 3.02 -25.42 24.83
N GLN A 149 1.75 -25.09 25.16
CA GLN A 149 1.22 -24.93 26.52
C GLN A 149 0.31 -26.10 26.88
#